data_AF-A0A0F9MVC2-F1
#
_entry.id   AF-A0A0F9MVC2-F1
#
_cell.length_a   1.000
_cell.length_b   1.000
_cell.length_c   1.000
_cell.angle_alpha   90.00
_cell.angle_beta   90.00
_cell.angle_gamma   90.00
#
_symmetry.space_group_name_H-M   'P 1'
#
loop_
_entity.id
_entity.type
_entity.pdbx_description
1 polymer ?
#
loop_
_entity_poly.entity_id
_entity_poly.type
_entity_poly.pdbx_seq_one_letter_code
_entity_poly.pdbx_strand_id
1 'polypeptide(L)'
;MAHDMVEGIKPVVSPQYVNSLLQELKGEMRGLHTKMSEIELLRHYEDPIQLPTGEKPSGLEVRIGATSELIENIKASLTANVPNVIFTGLREGNKAEGNSSKRESFWARVLIWIRKPVHVLVELVDAQAGLGIGILKGAYYPWPKEERKRHKGEDDKTFRDRVKALKRKWGPPFRVITIHPLTFYFRLGPGNEITESIEHSWKSKRDVYPAYGIDTDAELKAFPVVMDEGTAQAVSATEGQPDQEIRSFPEGTSSETMVLVTEYRRERMPNSKGVYQVYLNNRLVYQEVGDPSCKYFICVGRITSSKDPDKIGISVAEGFRHNEPLINRSLTRMGEAVELLVRKRITIEVPDDFVPEMVQATGGAEGESNDLVPKTYKFSAEKSTTLPPGSKVVDPFAGVDNVFGAMPYIQLLMQIMGQHGVSPIFKGEPPGAAGSGYRDNSLYMMAKSQFEYLIESYSNCLVSLIEWLEEQTVSRARQEIWEGDLSLTPKAIREFPV
;
A
#
# COMPACT_ATOMS: atom_id res chain seq x y z
N MET A 1 -0.73 -52.83 -21.44
CA MET A 1 0.56 -52.14 -21.38
C MET A 1 0.36 -50.93 -20.49
N ALA A 2 1.03 -50.93 -19.33
CA ALA A 2 0.89 -49.89 -18.33
C ALA A 2 1.36 -48.56 -18.93
N HIS A 3 0.55 -47.51 -18.78
CA HIS A 3 0.97 -46.15 -19.04
C HIS A 3 2.06 -45.81 -18.01
N ASP A 4 3.29 -45.62 -18.48
CA ASP A 4 4.35 -44.99 -17.69
C ASP A 4 3.86 -43.59 -17.29
N MET A 5 3.37 -43.48 -16.05
CA MET A 5 3.11 -42.18 -15.43
C MET A 5 4.44 -41.51 -15.19
N VAL A 6 4.73 -40.47 -15.97
CA VAL A 6 5.90 -39.60 -15.78
C VAL A 6 5.91 -39.09 -14.34
N GLU A 7 7.00 -39.35 -13.60
CA GLU A 7 7.16 -38.93 -12.20
C GLU A 7 7.02 -37.41 -12.08
N GLY A 8 6.08 -36.94 -11.26
CA GLY A 8 5.88 -35.51 -10.99
C GLY A 8 7.09 -34.87 -10.28
N ILE A 9 7.14 -33.53 -10.26
CA ILE A 9 8.19 -32.78 -9.56
C ILE A 9 8.22 -33.22 -8.09
N LYS A 10 9.33 -33.84 -7.65
CA LYS A 10 9.53 -34.14 -6.23
C LYS A 10 9.89 -32.84 -5.49
N PRO A 11 9.02 -32.36 -4.58
CA PRO A 11 9.28 -31.13 -3.85
C PRO A 11 10.55 -31.26 -3.01
N VAL A 12 11.47 -30.31 -3.12
CA VAL A 12 12.66 -30.24 -2.22
C VAL A 12 12.26 -29.86 -0.80
N VAL A 13 11.27 -28.98 -0.67
CA VAL A 13 10.59 -28.71 0.60
C VAL A 13 9.16 -29.18 0.47
N SER A 14 8.70 -30.03 1.39
CA SER A 14 7.38 -30.65 1.32
C SER A 14 6.26 -29.61 1.37
N PRO A 15 5.16 -29.78 0.61
CA PRO A 15 4.02 -28.87 0.68
C PRO A 15 3.41 -28.77 2.09
N GLN A 16 3.44 -29.86 2.86
CA GLN A 16 2.98 -29.87 4.26
C GLN A 16 3.77 -28.89 5.12
N TYR A 17 5.10 -28.85 4.94
CA TYR A 17 5.96 -27.90 5.65
C TYR A 17 5.63 -26.45 5.24
N VAL A 18 5.51 -26.17 3.93
CA VAL A 18 5.20 -24.82 3.44
C VAL A 18 3.87 -24.32 4.01
N ASN A 19 2.83 -25.17 4.02
CA ASN A 19 1.54 -24.83 4.60
C ASN A 19 1.61 -24.64 6.12
N SER A 20 2.33 -25.51 6.83
CA SER A 20 2.53 -25.37 8.29
C SER A 20 3.24 -24.06 8.62
N LEU A 21 4.29 -23.72 7.86
CA LEU A 21 5.04 -22.49 8.01
C LEU A 21 4.17 -21.27 7.71
N LEU A 22 3.35 -21.31 6.67
CA LEU A 22 2.42 -20.22 6.35
C LEU A 22 1.45 -19.97 7.51
N GLN A 23 0.88 -21.02 8.10
CA GLN A 23 -0.05 -20.88 9.23
C GLN A 23 0.65 -20.36 10.50
N GLU A 24 1.87 -20.82 10.76
CA GLU A 24 2.71 -20.30 11.84
C GLU A 24 2.98 -18.81 11.66
N LEU A 25 3.46 -18.39 10.49
CA LEU A 25 3.76 -17.00 10.18
C LEU A 25 2.50 -16.11 10.15
N LYS A 26 1.36 -16.63 9.68
CA LYS A 26 0.05 -15.96 9.81
C LYS A 26 -0.31 -15.71 11.28
N GLY A 27 0.08 -16.59 12.19
CA GLY A 27 -0.07 -16.39 13.63
C GLY A 27 0.89 -15.33 14.18
N GLU A 28 2.17 -15.43 13.84
CA GLU A 28 3.24 -14.55 14.35
C GLU A 28 3.14 -13.09 13.89
N MET A 29 2.62 -12.85 12.67
CA MET A 29 2.48 -11.51 12.08
C MET A 29 1.03 -11.01 12.05
N ARG A 30 0.13 -11.69 12.76
CA ARG A 30 -1.29 -11.32 12.81
C ARG A 30 -1.45 -9.89 13.30
N GLY A 31 -0.80 -9.54 14.40
CA GLY A 31 -0.86 -8.21 14.98
C GLY A 31 -0.42 -7.14 13.99
N LEU A 32 0.71 -7.37 13.30
CA LEU A 32 1.23 -6.48 12.25
C LEU A 32 0.23 -6.28 11.10
N HIS A 33 -0.27 -7.37 10.52
CA HIS A 33 -1.21 -7.31 9.39
C HIS A 33 -2.54 -6.65 9.79
N THR A 34 -3.00 -6.84 11.02
CA THR A 34 -4.16 -6.12 11.55
C THR A 34 -3.91 -4.61 11.59
N LYS A 35 -2.75 -4.13 12.07
CA LYS A 35 -2.46 -2.68 12.08
C LYS A 35 -2.41 -2.11 10.66
N MET A 36 -1.71 -2.81 9.76
CA MET A 36 -1.63 -2.45 8.35
C MET A 36 -3.00 -2.32 7.73
N SER A 37 -3.89 -3.31 7.94
CA SER A 37 -5.25 -3.29 7.41
C SER A 37 -6.08 -2.14 7.95
N GLU A 38 -6.00 -1.84 9.26
CA GLU A 38 -6.74 -0.73 9.86
C GLU A 38 -6.29 0.63 9.32
N ILE A 39 -4.99 0.83 9.15
CA ILE A 39 -4.45 2.07 8.59
C ILE A 39 -4.80 2.22 7.10
N GLU A 40 -4.74 1.13 6.34
CA GLU A 40 -5.11 1.13 4.92
C GLU A 40 -6.60 1.48 4.72
N LEU A 41 -7.49 0.96 5.58
CA LEU A 41 -8.90 1.33 5.56
C LEU A 41 -9.09 2.82 5.87
N LEU A 42 -8.39 3.36 6.88
CA LEU A 42 -8.45 4.79 7.20
C LEU A 42 -7.95 5.67 6.05
N ARG A 43 -6.85 5.25 5.42
CA ARG A 43 -6.25 5.95 4.29
C ARG A 43 -7.20 6.10 3.11
N HIS A 44 -7.99 5.07 2.81
CA HIS A 44 -8.94 5.04 1.70
C HIS A 44 -10.35 5.42 2.09
N TYR A 45 -10.57 5.91 3.32
CA TYR A 45 -11.91 6.26 3.82
C TYR A 45 -12.88 5.06 3.84
N GLU A 46 -12.34 3.85 3.98
CA GLU A 46 -13.07 2.58 4.02
C GLU A 46 -13.29 2.09 5.47
N ASP A 47 -12.77 2.79 6.48
CA ASP A 47 -12.93 2.38 7.87
C ASP A 47 -14.41 2.40 8.30
N PRO A 48 -14.88 1.39 9.05
CA PRO A 48 -16.28 1.33 9.46
C PRO A 48 -16.57 2.36 10.55
N ILE A 49 -17.52 3.26 10.32
CA ILE A 49 -18.07 4.13 11.36
C ILE A 49 -19.03 3.30 12.21
N GLN A 50 -18.49 2.64 13.23
CA GLN A 50 -19.33 1.88 14.15
C GLN A 50 -20.31 2.82 14.84
N LEU A 51 -21.60 2.50 14.89
CA LEU A 51 -22.58 3.19 15.73
C LEU A 51 -22.86 2.35 16.99
N PRO A 52 -23.25 2.98 18.13
CA PRO A 52 -23.81 2.27 19.27
C PRO A 52 -24.93 1.31 18.89
N THR A 53 -25.04 0.21 19.63
CA THR A 53 -25.99 -0.86 19.34
C THR A 53 -27.44 -0.34 19.36
N GLY A 54 -28.19 -0.61 18.30
CA GLY A 54 -29.61 -0.22 18.17
C GLY A 54 -29.84 1.02 17.29
N GLU A 55 -28.79 1.70 16.87
CA GLU A 55 -28.89 2.86 16.00
C GLU A 55 -28.77 2.51 14.51
N LYS A 56 -29.59 3.15 13.68
CA LYS A 56 -29.57 2.97 12.23
C LYS A 56 -28.66 4.03 11.60
N PRO A 57 -27.81 3.67 10.62
CA PRO A 57 -27.02 4.64 9.89
C PRO A 57 -27.93 5.63 9.16
N SER A 58 -27.69 6.92 9.35
CA SER A 58 -28.42 8.02 8.70
C SER A 58 -28.07 8.17 7.21
N GLY A 59 -26.98 7.52 6.77
CA GLY A 59 -26.39 7.70 5.44
C GLY A 59 -25.41 8.87 5.36
N LEU A 60 -25.32 9.72 6.40
CA LEU A 60 -24.31 10.76 6.51
C LEU A 60 -23.07 10.19 7.21
N GLU A 61 -21.91 10.33 6.58
CA GLU A 61 -20.62 9.98 7.17
C GLU A 61 -19.65 11.15 7.00
N VAL A 62 -19.06 11.61 8.10
CA VAL A 62 -18.06 12.69 8.09
C VAL A 62 -16.70 12.11 8.42
N ARG A 63 -15.74 12.29 7.49
CA ARG A 63 -14.37 11.78 7.60
C ARG A 63 -13.37 12.91 7.44
N ILE A 64 -12.38 12.98 8.34
CA ILE A 64 -11.38 14.06 8.34
C ILE A 64 -10.25 13.83 7.34
N GLY A 65 -9.86 12.57 7.07
CA GLY A 65 -8.80 12.24 6.13
C GLY A 65 -7.38 12.55 6.60
N ALA A 66 -7.16 12.63 7.91
CA ALA A 66 -5.89 13.04 8.48
C ALA A 66 -4.78 12.02 8.22
N THR A 67 -5.10 10.72 8.30
CA THR A 67 -4.18 9.62 7.96
C THR A 67 -3.74 9.72 6.50
N SER A 68 -4.68 9.89 5.57
CA SER A 68 -4.40 9.99 4.14
C SER A 68 -3.49 11.20 3.83
N GLU A 69 -3.84 12.38 4.36
CA GLU A 69 -3.05 13.60 4.18
C GLU A 69 -1.62 13.45 4.72
N LEU A 70 -1.43 12.86 5.90
CA LEU A 70 -0.11 12.66 6.49
C LEU A 70 0.78 11.74 5.65
N ILE A 71 0.24 10.60 5.20
CA ILE A 71 0.98 9.63 4.39
C ILE A 71 1.38 10.27 3.06
N GLU A 72 0.46 10.97 2.40
CA GLU A 72 0.73 11.67 1.13
C GLU A 72 1.80 12.75 1.28
N ASN A 73 1.79 13.53 2.36
CA ASN A 73 2.79 14.55 2.62
C ASN A 73 4.20 13.96 2.82
N ILE A 74 4.31 12.85 3.56
CA ILE A 74 5.58 12.18 3.81
C ILE A 74 6.09 11.52 2.53
N LYS A 75 5.20 10.87 1.77
CA LYS A 75 5.51 10.30 0.46
C LYS A 75 6.02 11.38 -0.50
N ALA A 76 5.32 12.51 -0.62
CA ALA A 76 5.75 13.62 -1.48
C ALA A 76 7.15 14.12 -1.10
N SER A 77 7.44 14.19 0.20
CA SER A 77 8.73 14.66 0.70
C SER A 77 9.88 13.70 0.46
N LEU A 78 9.68 12.40 0.68
CA LEU A 78 10.67 11.36 0.43
C LEU A 78 10.90 11.14 -1.08
N THR A 79 9.89 11.40 -1.90
CA THR A 79 9.99 11.24 -3.36
C THR A 79 10.51 12.48 -4.09
N ALA A 80 10.40 13.67 -3.48
CA ALA A 80 11.02 14.89 -3.99
C ALA A 80 12.55 14.82 -4.04
N ASN A 81 13.17 14.15 -3.05
CA ASN A 81 14.61 13.95 -2.96
C ASN A 81 14.95 12.49 -3.27
N VAL A 82 14.99 12.15 -4.56
CA VAL A 82 15.39 10.83 -5.01
C VAL A 82 16.82 10.51 -4.53
N PRO A 83 17.05 9.33 -3.92
CA PRO A 83 18.40 8.92 -3.54
C PRO A 83 19.33 8.86 -4.75
N ASN A 84 20.52 9.42 -4.59
CA ASN A 84 21.60 9.28 -5.56
C ASN A 84 22.38 7.98 -5.28
N VAL A 85 22.76 7.28 -6.35
CA VAL A 85 23.64 6.12 -6.25
C VAL A 85 25.08 6.61 -6.27
N ILE A 86 25.83 6.31 -5.22
CA ILE A 86 27.25 6.68 -5.07
C ILE A 86 28.05 5.40 -4.84
N PHE A 87 29.06 5.15 -5.67
CA PHE A 87 29.99 4.03 -5.54
C PHE A 87 31.36 4.54 -5.10
N THR A 88 31.63 4.41 -3.80
CA THR A 88 32.95 4.73 -3.25
C THR A 88 33.98 3.72 -3.72
N GLY A 89 34.92 4.14 -4.56
CA GLY A 89 36.06 3.32 -4.97
C GLY A 89 36.88 2.92 -3.74
N LEU A 90 37.16 1.62 -3.57
CA LEU A 90 38.01 1.15 -2.45
C LEU A 90 39.52 1.40 -2.71
N ARG A 91 39.89 1.91 -3.90
CA ARG A 91 41.25 2.31 -4.27
C ARG A 91 41.23 3.67 -4.99
N GLU A 92 42.28 4.44 -4.80
CA GLU A 92 42.48 5.73 -5.46
C GLU A 92 43.11 5.56 -6.84
N GLY A 93 42.60 6.28 -7.85
CA GLY A 93 43.18 6.36 -9.19
C GLY A 93 42.17 6.41 -10.33
N ASN A 94 42.60 6.95 -11.48
CA ASN A 94 41.73 7.25 -12.65
C ASN A 94 40.91 6.05 -13.17
N LYS A 95 41.39 4.81 -13.01
CA LYS A 95 40.68 3.60 -13.45
C LYS A 95 39.53 3.24 -12.50
N ALA A 96 39.77 3.32 -11.19
CA ALA A 96 38.78 3.08 -10.17
C ALA A 96 37.66 4.12 -10.25
N GLU A 97 38.03 5.40 -10.36
CA GLU A 97 37.07 6.51 -10.53
C GLU A 97 36.23 6.36 -11.80
N GLY A 98 36.86 6.01 -12.94
CA GLY A 98 36.14 5.79 -14.19
C GLY A 98 35.16 4.60 -14.13
N ASN A 99 35.50 3.53 -13.41
CA ASN A 99 34.61 2.39 -13.22
C ASN A 99 33.46 2.72 -12.25
N SER A 100 33.73 3.40 -11.13
CA SER A 100 32.71 3.88 -10.20
C SER A 100 31.70 4.78 -10.90
N SER A 101 32.16 5.82 -11.62
CA SER A 101 31.28 6.74 -12.34
C SER A 101 30.40 6.04 -13.38
N LYS A 102 30.95 5.01 -14.06
CA LYS A 102 30.19 4.18 -15.01
C LYS A 102 29.09 3.37 -14.31
N ARG A 103 29.38 2.77 -13.15
CA ARG A 103 28.41 2.01 -12.35
C ARG A 103 27.33 2.92 -11.77
N GLU A 104 27.71 4.06 -11.20
CA GLU A 104 26.78 5.09 -10.70
C GLU A 104 25.81 5.51 -11.80
N SER A 105 26.33 5.88 -12.97
CA SER A 105 25.51 6.30 -14.11
C SER A 105 24.55 5.20 -14.57
N PHE A 106 25.03 3.95 -14.64
CA PHE A 106 24.22 2.81 -15.05
C PHE A 106 23.09 2.56 -14.05
N TRP A 107 23.39 2.44 -12.75
CA TRP A 107 22.39 2.14 -11.73
C TRP A 107 21.43 3.30 -11.49
N ALA A 108 21.89 4.55 -11.55
CA ALA A 108 21.00 5.72 -11.53
C ALA A 108 19.99 5.66 -12.69
N ARG A 109 20.42 5.24 -13.89
CA ARG A 109 19.51 5.06 -15.03
C ARG A 109 18.55 3.90 -14.83
N VAL A 110 19.01 2.77 -14.27
CA VAL A 110 18.13 1.63 -13.93
C VAL A 110 17.07 2.04 -12.91
N LEU A 111 17.42 2.80 -11.87
CA LEU A 111 16.46 3.33 -10.89
C LEU A 111 15.44 4.30 -11.50
N ILE A 112 15.77 4.97 -12.61
CA ILE A 112 14.82 5.77 -13.39
C ILE A 112 13.95 4.85 -14.27
N TRP A 113 14.53 3.81 -14.86
CA TRP A 113 13.83 2.87 -15.73
C TRP A 113 12.75 2.07 -14.99
N ILE A 114 13.04 1.57 -13.78
CA ILE A 114 12.06 0.84 -12.95
C ILE A 114 10.87 1.72 -12.49
N ARG A 115 10.87 3.04 -12.77
CA ARG A 115 9.74 3.93 -12.48
C ARG A 115 8.65 3.92 -13.56
N LYS A 116 8.85 3.19 -14.66
CA LYS A 116 7.94 3.20 -15.81
C LYS A 116 7.34 1.82 -16.03
N PRO A 117 6.00 1.69 -16.22
CA PRO A 117 4.98 2.74 -16.15
C PRO A 117 4.53 3.10 -14.73
N VAL A 118 4.72 2.19 -13.78
CA VAL A 118 4.36 2.36 -12.36
C VAL A 118 5.60 2.78 -11.58
N HIS A 119 5.44 3.78 -10.70
CA HIS A 119 6.54 4.30 -9.90
C HIS A 119 6.82 3.39 -8.69
N VAL A 120 7.49 2.25 -8.92
CA VAL A 120 7.83 1.23 -7.90
C VAL A 120 8.46 1.85 -6.64
N LEU A 121 9.34 2.83 -6.81
CA LEU A 121 10.00 3.51 -5.68
C LEU A 121 9.03 4.38 -4.86
N VAL A 122 8.02 4.97 -5.50
CA VAL A 122 6.99 5.75 -4.82
C VAL A 122 6.11 4.81 -4.01
N GLU A 123 5.69 3.68 -4.58
CA GLU A 123 4.92 2.64 -3.88
C GLU A 123 5.70 2.04 -2.70
N LEU A 124 7.02 1.89 -2.83
CA LEU A 124 7.84 1.39 -1.74
C LEU A 124 7.82 2.34 -0.54
N VAL A 125 8.03 3.63 -0.81
CA VAL A 125 8.00 4.69 0.21
C VAL A 125 6.59 4.84 0.78
N ASP A 126 5.58 4.71 -0.06
CA ASP A 126 4.18 4.75 0.33
C ASP A 126 3.83 3.63 1.31
N ALA A 127 4.21 2.39 1.02
CA ALA A 127 4.04 1.26 1.92
C ALA A 127 4.90 1.38 3.19
N GLN A 128 6.15 1.86 3.07
CA GLN A 128 7.02 2.12 4.21
C GLN A 128 6.40 3.14 5.18
N ALA A 129 5.90 4.26 4.66
CA ALA A 129 5.32 5.33 5.46
C ALA A 129 3.92 4.95 5.98
N GLY A 130 3.05 4.46 5.09
CA GLY A 130 1.64 4.18 5.36
C GLY A 130 1.40 2.87 6.10
N LEU A 131 2.04 1.78 5.67
CA LEU A 131 1.85 0.44 6.26
C LEU A 131 2.95 0.07 7.26
N GLY A 132 3.98 0.91 7.40
CA GLY A 132 5.12 0.66 8.28
C GLY A 132 6.18 -0.26 7.69
N ILE A 133 5.90 -0.92 6.56
CA ILE A 133 6.85 -1.75 5.83
C ILE A 133 6.56 -1.62 4.33
N GLY A 134 7.58 -1.27 3.55
CA GLY A 134 7.60 -1.43 2.11
C GLY A 134 8.44 -2.64 1.71
N ILE A 135 8.08 -3.33 0.64
CA ILE A 135 8.80 -4.52 0.20
C ILE A 135 9.06 -4.46 -1.30
N LEU A 136 10.33 -4.55 -1.68
CA LEU A 136 10.74 -4.77 -3.06
C LEU A 136 10.98 -6.25 -3.30
N LYS A 137 10.59 -6.70 -4.49
CA LYS A 137 10.94 -8.01 -5.01
C LYS A 137 11.76 -7.83 -6.28
N GLY A 138 13.00 -8.29 -6.25
CA GLY A 138 13.85 -8.41 -7.42
C GLY A 138 13.71 -9.82 -8.00
N ALA A 139 13.50 -9.91 -9.31
CA ALA A 139 13.43 -11.16 -10.05
C ALA A 139 14.36 -11.11 -11.27
N TYR A 140 15.14 -12.18 -11.48
CA TYR A 140 15.89 -12.37 -12.71
C TYR A 140 14.92 -12.72 -13.84
N TYR A 141 14.94 -11.91 -14.90
CA TYR A 141 14.04 -12.04 -16.05
C TYR A 141 14.86 -11.98 -17.35
N PRO A 142 15.30 -13.12 -17.90
CA PRO A 142 16.20 -13.16 -19.04
C PRO A 142 15.50 -12.68 -20.31
N TRP A 143 16.30 -12.14 -21.23
CA TRP A 143 15.80 -11.72 -22.53
C TRP A 143 15.18 -12.89 -23.33
N PRO A 144 14.10 -12.65 -24.09
CA PRO A 144 13.46 -13.66 -24.92
C PRO A 144 14.47 -14.44 -25.77
N LYS A 145 14.43 -15.77 -25.71
CA LYS A 145 15.36 -16.64 -26.46
C LYS A 145 15.06 -16.64 -27.96
N GLU A 146 13.79 -16.58 -28.34
CA GLU A 146 13.36 -16.71 -29.73
C GLU A 146 13.78 -15.54 -30.61
N GLU A 147 13.58 -14.31 -30.14
CA GLU A 147 13.99 -13.10 -30.85
C GLU A 147 15.52 -12.96 -30.98
N ARG A 148 16.28 -13.69 -30.17
CA ARG A 148 17.75 -13.77 -30.23
C ARG A 148 18.27 -14.84 -31.18
N LYS A 149 17.40 -15.66 -31.80
CA LYS A 149 17.83 -16.62 -32.83
C LYS A 149 18.30 -15.87 -34.07
N ARG A 150 19.34 -16.40 -34.72
CA ARG A 150 19.89 -15.84 -35.95
C ARG A 150 18.90 -16.02 -37.09
N HIS A 151 18.68 -14.98 -37.89
CA HIS A 151 17.83 -15.09 -39.06
C HIS A 151 18.56 -15.80 -40.20
N LYS A 152 17.82 -16.50 -41.06
CA LYS A 152 18.39 -17.22 -42.19
C LYS A 152 19.04 -16.21 -43.16
N GLY A 153 20.34 -16.38 -43.43
CA GLY A 153 21.11 -15.48 -44.31
C GLY A 153 21.68 -14.23 -43.65
N GLU A 154 21.49 -14.06 -42.34
CA GLU A 154 22.07 -12.94 -41.57
C GLU A 154 23.57 -13.15 -41.34
N ASP A 155 24.41 -12.15 -41.61
CA ASP A 155 25.85 -12.20 -41.32
C ASP A 155 26.14 -11.97 -39.81
N ASP A 156 27.38 -12.22 -39.38
CA ASP A 156 27.74 -12.16 -37.96
C ASP A 156 27.60 -10.74 -37.39
N LYS A 157 27.89 -9.72 -38.22
CA LYS A 157 27.87 -8.33 -37.82
C LYS A 157 26.43 -7.85 -37.61
N THR A 158 25.55 -8.05 -38.60
CA THR A 158 24.13 -7.67 -38.49
C THR A 158 23.45 -8.42 -37.36
N PHE A 159 23.78 -9.70 -37.15
CA PHE A 159 23.26 -10.46 -36.01
C PHE A 159 23.63 -9.83 -34.66
N ARG A 160 24.92 -9.49 -34.45
CA ARG A 160 25.38 -8.88 -33.20
C ARG A 160 24.78 -7.50 -32.98
N ASP A 161 24.71 -6.68 -34.02
CA ASP A 161 24.14 -5.33 -33.94
C ASP A 161 22.64 -5.38 -33.63
N ARG A 162 21.89 -6.29 -34.26
CA ARG A 162 20.47 -6.51 -33.96
C ARG A 162 20.24 -7.01 -32.54
N VAL A 163 20.96 -8.03 -32.10
CA VAL A 163 20.82 -8.56 -30.73
C VAL A 163 21.17 -7.48 -29.69
N LYS A 164 22.19 -6.67 -29.95
CA LYS A 164 22.56 -5.53 -29.09
C LYS A 164 21.44 -4.48 -29.05
N ALA A 165 20.85 -4.13 -30.20
CA ALA A 165 19.72 -3.23 -30.27
C ALA A 165 18.49 -3.76 -29.52
N LEU A 166 18.19 -5.07 -29.65
CA LEU A 166 17.10 -5.72 -28.91
C LEU A 166 17.34 -5.68 -27.39
N LYS A 167 18.55 -5.98 -26.93
CA LYS A 167 18.91 -5.89 -25.50
C LYS A 167 18.73 -4.47 -24.95
N ARG A 168 19.15 -3.44 -25.70
CA ARG A 168 18.93 -2.03 -25.33
C ARG A 168 17.46 -1.66 -25.26
N LYS A 169 16.64 -2.22 -26.15
CA LYS A 169 15.18 -2.01 -26.17
C LYS A 169 14.50 -2.67 -24.96
N TRP A 170 14.93 -3.87 -24.58
CA TRP A 170 14.33 -4.60 -23.46
C TRP A 170 14.81 -4.11 -22.09
N GLY A 171 16.01 -3.53 -22.01
CA GLY A 171 16.65 -3.13 -20.77
C GLY A 171 17.40 -4.30 -20.09
N PRO A 172 17.78 -4.15 -18.82
CA PRO A 172 18.50 -5.17 -18.07
C PRO A 172 17.63 -6.43 -17.84
N PRO A 173 18.24 -7.62 -17.61
CA PRO A 173 17.53 -8.88 -17.49
C PRO A 173 16.95 -9.08 -16.08
N PHE A 174 16.31 -8.05 -15.52
CA PHE A 174 15.74 -8.04 -14.19
C PHE A 174 14.39 -7.33 -14.20
N ARG A 175 13.51 -7.76 -13.30
CA ARG A 175 12.29 -7.04 -12.95
C ARG A 175 12.34 -6.72 -11.46
N VAL A 176 11.92 -5.51 -11.13
CA VAL A 176 11.78 -5.07 -9.75
C VAL A 176 10.34 -4.60 -9.61
N ILE A 177 9.62 -5.19 -8.66
CA ILE A 177 8.25 -4.83 -8.34
C ILE A 177 8.13 -4.56 -6.85
N THR A 178 7.09 -3.84 -6.50
CA THR A 178 6.62 -3.67 -5.12
C THR A 178 5.64 -4.79 -4.81
N ILE A 179 5.70 -5.39 -3.64
CA ILE A 179 4.66 -6.34 -3.21
C ILE A 179 3.87 -5.76 -2.07
N HIS A 180 2.57 -6.05 -2.06
CA HIS A 180 1.71 -5.60 -0.98
C HIS A 180 2.13 -6.28 0.34
N PRO A 181 2.47 -5.54 1.42
CA PRO A 181 2.97 -6.12 2.67
C PRO A 181 2.07 -7.19 3.28
N LEU A 182 0.74 -6.99 3.25
CA LEU A 182 -0.27 -7.97 3.70
C LEU A 182 -0.21 -9.35 3.00
N THR A 183 0.47 -9.47 1.86
CA THR A 183 0.64 -10.75 1.15
C THR A 183 1.91 -11.50 1.56
N PHE A 184 2.79 -10.87 2.35
CA PHE A 184 4.15 -11.34 2.55
C PHE A 184 4.39 -11.77 3.98
N TYR A 185 4.99 -12.94 4.15
CA TYR A 185 5.27 -13.56 5.42
C TYR A 185 6.75 -13.93 5.46
N PHE A 186 7.48 -13.61 6.53
CA PHE A 186 8.92 -13.82 6.57
C PHE A 186 9.47 -14.16 7.96
N ARG A 187 10.65 -14.77 7.96
CA ARG A 187 11.52 -14.93 9.11
C ARG A 187 12.83 -14.20 8.89
N LEU A 188 13.19 -13.38 9.87
CA LEU A 188 14.50 -12.74 9.92
C LEU A 188 15.52 -13.67 10.59
N GLY A 189 16.69 -13.78 9.99
CA GLY A 189 17.83 -14.47 10.57
C GLY A 189 18.96 -13.52 11.00
N PRO A 190 20.20 -14.03 11.09
CA PRO A 190 21.37 -13.22 11.41
C PRO A 190 21.48 -12.01 10.45
N GLY A 191 21.86 -10.85 11.00
CA GLY A 191 21.94 -9.61 10.22
C GLY A 191 20.58 -8.96 9.92
N ASN A 192 19.48 -9.47 10.48
CA ASN A 192 18.10 -9.05 10.17
C ASN A 192 17.73 -9.24 8.69
N GLU A 193 18.34 -10.21 8.02
CA GLU A 193 18.01 -10.56 6.64
C GLU A 193 16.89 -11.61 6.58
N ILE A 194 16.09 -11.57 5.52
CA ILE A 194 15.06 -12.59 5.28
C ILE A 194 15.74 -13.93 4.97
N THR A 195 15.60 -14.89 5.87
CA THR A 195 16.12 -16.25 5.68
C THR A 195 15.10 -17.18 5.05
N GLU A 196 13.83 -16.97 5.34
CA GLU A 196 12.73 -17.76 4.82
C GLU A 196 11.51 -16.86 4.67
N SER A 197 10.79 -17.02 3.57
CA SER A 197 9.60 -16.22 3.32
C SER A 197 8.58 -16.95 2.47
N ILE A 198 7.33 -16.54 2.63
CA ILE A 198 6.19 -16.97 1.83
C ILE A 198 5.46 -15.72 1.35
N GLU A 199 5.37 -15.55 0.04
CA GLU A 199 4.40 -14.64 -0.56
C GLU A 199 3.14 -15.44 -0.86
N HIS A 200 2.02 -15.05 -0.25
CA HIS A 200 0.73 -15.71 -0.39
C HIS A 200 -0.30 -14.69 -0.87
N SER A 201 -0.65 -14.76 -2.15
CA SER A 201 -1.47 -13.74 -2.79
C SER A 201 -2.37 -14.29 -3.89
N TRP A 202 -3.51 -13.62 -4.09
CA TRP A 202 -4.37 -13.84 -5.23
C TRP A 202 -3.84 -13.06 -6.43
N LYS A 203 -3.56 -13.75 -7.53
CA LYS A 203 -3.08 -13.15 -8.78
C LYS A 203 -4.04 -13.45 -9.93
N SER A 204 -4.07 -12.58 -10.92
CA SER A 204 -4.89 -12.73 -12.11
C SER A 204 -4.47 -13.98 -12.90
N LYS A 205 -5.44 -14.86 -13.22
CA LYS A 205 -5.16 -16.05 -14.05
C LYS A 205 -4.60 -15.66 -15.41
N ARG A 206 -5.04 -14.53 -15.98
CA ARG A 206 -4.59 -14.02 -17.27
C ARG A 206 -3.07 -13.77 -17.31
N ASP A 207 -2.48 -13.41 -16.18
CA ASP A 207 -1.05 -13.10 -16.10
C ASP A 207 -0.23 -14.32 -15.65
N VAL A 208 -0.79 -15.13 -14.76
CA VAL A 208 -0.10 -16.29 -14.17
C VAL A 208 -0.14 -17.53 -15.06
N TYR A 209 -1.28 -17.84 -15.66
CA TYR A 209 -1.46 -19.09 -16.41
C TYR A 209 -0.58 -19.16 -17.65
N PRO A 210 -0.52 -18.14 -18.52
CA PRO A 210 0.37 -18.15 -19.68
C PRO A 210 1.86 -18.23 -19.30
N ALA A 211 2.24 -17.62 -18.18
CA ALA A 211 3.59 -17.66 -17.65
C ALA A 211 4.02 -19.07 -17.17
N TYR A 212 3.07 -19.95 -16.90
CA TYR A 212 3.30 -21.37 -16.63
C TYR A 212 2.72 -22.27 -17.71
N GLY A 213 2.51 -21.76 -18.94
CA GLY A 213 1.96 -22.53 -20.06
C GLY A 213 0.71 -23.33 -19.71
N ILE A 214 -0.13 -22.77 -18.85
CA ILE A 214 -1.45 -23.28 -18.46
C ILE A 214 -2.47 -22.48 -19.26
N ASP A 215 -3.44 -23.15 -19.87
CA ASP A 215 -4.55 -22.49 -20.55
C ASP A 215 -5.85 -22.61 -19.74
N THR A 216 -6.03 -23.70 -18.99
CA THR A 216 -7.27 -23.99 -18.25
C THR A 216 -7.08 -24.52 -16.82
N ASP A 217 -8.09 -24.32 -15.96
CA ASP A 217 -8.13 -24.92 -14.61
C ASP A 217 -8.09 -26.47 -14.65
N ALA A 218 -8.59 -27.06 -15.74
CA ALA A 218 -8.57 -28.51 -15.94
C ALA A 218 -7.14 -29.01 -16.13
N GLU A 219 -6.30 -28.28 -16.85
CA GLU A 219 -4.88 -28.57 -16.95
C GLU A 219 -4.22 -28.48 -15.59
N LEU A 220 -4.43 -27.40 -14.81
CA LEU A 220 -3.91 -27.30 -13.44
C LEU A 220 -4.31 -28.51 -12.58
N LYS A 221 -5.53 -29.03 -12.76
CA LYS A 221 -6.02 -30.25 -12.11
C LYS A 221 -5.35 -31.54 -12.61
N ALA A 222 -4.89 -31.57 -13.85
CA ALA A 222 -4.24 -32.69 -14.49
C ALA A 222 -2.69 -32.67 -14.40
N PHE A 223 -2.07 -31.52 -14.07
CA PHE A 223 -0.64 -31.23 -14.23
C PHE A 223 0.31 -32.26 -13.56
N PRO A 224 1.10 -33.01 -14.35
CA PRO A 224 2.28 -33.74 -13.88
C PRO A 224 3.60 -33.15 -14.42
N VAL A 225 3.57 -32.07 -15.22
CA VAL A 225 4.68 -31.65 -16.08
C VAL A 225 5.54 -30.55 -15.46
N VAL A 226 6.86 -30.78 -15.50
CA VAL A 226 7.95 -29.82 -15.26
C VAL A 226 7.92 -28.73 -16.35
N MET A 227 7.78 -27.48 -15.95
CA MET A 227 7.99 -26.31 -16.82
C MET A 227 9.49 -26.08 -17.06
N ASP A 228 9.89 -25.75 -18.30
CA ASP A 228 11.26 -25.30 -18.62
C ASP A 228 11.63 -24.07 -17.76
N GLU A 229 12.87 -24.01 -17.26
CA GLU A 229 13.39 -22.92 -16.41
C GLU A 229 13.24 -21.54 -17.06
N GLY A 230 13.13 -21.49 -18.40
CA GLY A 230 12.92 -20.26 -19.17
C GLY A 230 11.51 -19.66 -19.11
N THR A 231 10.49 -20.45 -18.74
CA THR A 231 9.08 -20.04 -18.80
C THR A 231 8.58 -19.54 -17.44
N ALA A 232 9.00 -20.18 -16.35
CA ALA A 232 8.53 -19.92 -14.99
C ALA A 232 8.96 -18.59 -14.34
N GLN A 233 9.88 -17.85 -14.95
CA GLN A 233 10.44 -16.60 -14.40
C GLN A 233 9.50 -15.39 -14.59
N ALA A 234 8.35 -15.55 -15.25
CA ALA A 234 7.40 -14.48 -15.54
C ALA A 234 6.42 -14.13 -14.39
N VAL A 235 6.12 -15.06 -13.47
CA VAL A 235 5.13 -14.80 -12.38
C VAL A 235 5.74 -14.16 -11.14
N SER A 236 7.03 -14.36 -10.90
CA SER A 236 7.72 -13.72 -9.77
C SER A 236 7.72 -12.20 -9.89
N ALA A 237 7.43 -11.63 -11.07
CA ALA A 237 7.31 -10.20 -11.32
C ALA A 237 5.84 -9.71 -11.40
N THR A 238 4.86 -10.51 -10.96
CA THR A 238 3.45 -10.10 -10.92
C THR A 238 3.01 -9.83 -9.49
N GLU A 239 2.44 -8.66 -9.25
CA GLU A 239 1.90 -8.26 -7.95
C GLU A 239 0.58 -9.00 -7.67
N GLY A 240 0.31 -9.27 -6.40
CA GLY A 240 -0.88 -9.99 -5.98
C GLY A 240 -1.68 -9.25 -4.92
N GLN A 241 -2.94 -9.65 -4.79
CA GLN A 241 -3.88 -9.14 -3.79
C GLN A 241 -3.80 -9.96 -2.50
N PRO A 242 -4.05 -9.35 -1.32
CA PRO A 242 -4.11 -10.05 -0.05
C PRO A 242 -5.11 -11.21 -0.04
N ASP A 243 -4.91 -12.14 0.90
CA ASP A 243 -5.86 -13.21 1.16
C ASP A 243 -7.23 -12.65 1.58
N GLN A 244 -8.30 -13.35 1.20
CA GLN A 244 -9.68 -12.99 1.54
C GLN A 244 -9.94 -13.02 3.05
N GLU A 245 -9.15 -13.77 3.81
CA GLU A 245 -9.15 -13.72 5.28
C GLU A 245 -8.71 -12.36 5.85
N ILE A 246 -7.91 -11.61 5.07
CA ILE A 246 -7.35 -10.31 5.47
C ILE A 246 -8.15 -9.17 4.83
N ARG A 247 -8.41 -9.26 3.53
CA ARG A 247 -9.17 -8.24 2.78
C ARG A 247 -10.05 -8.91 1.74
N SER A 248 -11.32 -8.53 1.70
CA SER A 248 -12.24 -8.98 0.66
C SER A 248 -11.77 -8.54 -0.73
N PHE A 249 -12.18 -9.29 -1.75
CA PHE A 249 -11.90 -8.91 -3.13
C PHE A 249 -12.49 -7.53 -3.47
N PRO A 250 -11.79 -6.73 -4.29
CA PRO A 250 -12.37 -5.55 -4.92
C PRO A 250 -13.66 -5.91 -5.67
N GLU A 251 -14.62 -4.99 -5.67
CA GLU A 251 -15.86 -5.18 -6.43
C GLU A 251 -15.56 -5.50 -7.90
N GLY A 252 -16.25 -6.52 -8.43
CA GLY A 252 -16.06 -6.99 -9.81
C GLY A 252 -14.93 -8.00 -10.00
N THR A 253 -14.18 -8.37 -8.95
CA THR A 253 -13.23 -9.50 -8.99
C THR A 253 -13.76 -10.71 -8.23
N SER A 254 -13.46 -11.91 -8.73
CA SER A 254 -13.90 -13.17 -8.10
C SER A 254 -12.81 -14.23 -8.16
N SER A 255 -12.99 -15.30 -7.38
CA SER A 255 -12.11 -16.47 -7.41
C SER A 255 -12.11 -17.22 -8.75
N GLU A 256 -13.04 -16.92 -9.66
CA GLU A 256 -13.10 -17.53 -10.99
C GLU A 256 -12.01 -16.98 -11.92
N THR A 257 -11.70 -15.69 -11.81
CA THR A 257 -10.69 -15.00 -12.63
C THR A 257 -9.32 -14.94 -11.97
N MET A 258 -9.22 -15.35 -10.69
CA MET A 258 -8.02 -15.27 -9.87
C MET A 258 -7.50 -16.67 -9.51
N VAL A 259 -6.20 -16.79 -9.27
CA VAL A 259 -5.54 -18.00 -8.76
C VAL A 259 -4.77 -17.66 -7.49
N LEU A 260 -4.82 -18.53 -6.50
CA LEU A 260 -4.04 -18.38 -5.29
C LEU A 260 -2.60 -18.85 -5.56
N VAL A 261 -1.66 -17.93 -5.45
CA VAL A 261 -0.23 -18.16 -5.68
C VAL A 261 0.49 -18.14 -4.34
N THR A 262 1.22 -19.21 -4.04
CA THR A 262 2.10 -19.29 -2.87
C THR A 262 3.53 -19.45 -3.35
N GLU A 263 4.36 -18.44 -3.12
CA GLU A 263 5.77 -18.46 -3.46
C GLU A 263 6.59 -18.65 -2.19
N TYR A 264 7.13 -19.85 -2.00
CA TYR A 264 8.04 -20.17 -0.90
C TYR A 264 9.47 -19.88 -1.32
N ARG A 265 10.21 -19.15 -0.49
CA ARG A 265 11.62 -18.86 -0.68
C ARG A 265 12.40 -19.17 0.59
N ARG A 266 13.56 -19.80 0.43
CA ARG A 266 14.57 -19.95 1.47
C ARG A 266 15.93 -19.49 0.97
N GLU A 267 16.60 -18.67 1.77
CA GLU A 267 17.95 -18.19 1.52
C GLU A 267 18.97 -19.35 1.58
N ARG A 268 20.05 -19.21 0.82
CA ARG A 268 21.15 -20.17 0.88
C ARG A 268 21.99 -19.89 2.14
N MET A 269 22.00 -20.85 3.07
CA MET A 269 22.85 -20.80 4.26
C MET A 269 24.01 -21.80 4.14
N PRO A 270 25.07 -21.72 4.95
CA PRO A 270 26.17 -22.69 4.92
C PRO A 270 25.72 -24.16 4.98
N ASN A 271 24.61 -24.43 5.69
CA ASN A 271 24.05 -25.76 5.91
C ASN A 271 22.76 -26.04 5.10
N SER A 272 22.29 -25.09 4.28
CA SER A 272 21.05 -25.26 3.51
C SER A 272 21.20 -24.78 2.07
N LYS A 273 20.61 -25.51 1.12
CA LYS A 273 20.47 -25.02 -0.24
C LYS A 273 19.40 -23.93 -0.24
N GLY A 274 19.64 -22.85 -0.99
CA GLY A 274 18.60 -21.89 -1.32
C GLY A 274 17.52 -22.60 -2.13
N VAL A 275 16.26 -22.25 -1.90
CA VAL A 275 15.10 -22.87 -2.55
C VAL A 275 14.12 -21.80 -2.92
N TYR A 276 13.51 -21.94 -4.09
CA TYR A 276 12.33 -21.19 -4.47
C TYR A 276 11.31 -22.17 -5.03
N GLN A 277 10.06 -22.13 -4.57
CA GLN A 277 8.98 -23.02 -5.01
C GLN A 277 7.72 -22.18 -5.21
N VAL A 278 7.02 -22.41 -6.31
CA VAL A 278 5.75 -21.74 -6.60
C VAL A 278 4.63 -22.77 -6.66
N TYR A 279 3.59 -22.49 -5.90
CA TYR A 279 2.38 -23.27 -5.82
C TYR A 279 1.20 -22.48 -6.37
N LEU A 280 0.42 -23.08 -7.27
CA LEU A 280 -0.86 -22.54 -7.74
C LEU A 280 -1.98 -23.38 -7.16
N ASN A 281 -2.89 -22.77 -6.40
CA ASN A 281 -3.95 -23.47 -5.67
C ASN A 281 -3.41 -24.72 -4.93
N ASN A 282 -2.31 -24.55 -4.19
CA ASN A 282 -1.59 -25.59 -3.43
C ASN A 282 -0.90 -26.69 -4.26
N ARG A 283 -0.77 -26.52 -5.57
CA ARG A 283 -0.04 -27.46 -6.45
C ARG A 283 1.29 -26.88 -6.88
N LEU A 284 2.37 -27.62 -6.65
CA LEU A 284 3.70 -27.20 -7.07
C LEU A 284 3.77 -27.17 -8.61
N VAL A 285 4.06 -25.99 -9.17
CA VAL A 285 4.22 -25.81 -10.62
C VAL A 285 5.66 -25.46 -11.00
N TYR A 286 6.45 -24.94 -10.05
CA TYR A 286 7.81 -24.52 -10.30
C TYR A 286 8.71 -24.65 -9.08
N GLN A 287 9.98 -24.97 -9.29
CA GLN A 287 10.97 -25.03 -8.24
C GLN A 287 12.39 -24.72 -8.75
N GLU A 288 13.15 -23.96 -7.97
CA GLU A 288 14.59 -23.75 -8.13
C GLU A 288 15.35 -24.17 -6.87
N VAL A 289 16.58 -24.65 -7.04
CA VAL A 289 17.45 -25.09 -5.95
C VAL A 289 18.87 -24.56 -6.15
N GLY A 290 19.45 -24.02 -5.08
CA GLY A 290 20.80 -23.48 -5.05
C GLY A 290 20.78 -21.98 -4.82
N ASP A 291 20.89 -21.22 -5.91
CA ASP A 291 20.72 -19.76 -5.93
C ASP A 291 19.27 -19.52 -6.42
N PRO A 292 18.38 -18.86 -5.66
CA PRO A 292 17.06 -18.45 -6.13
C PRO A 292 17.12 -17.29 -7.14
N SER A 293 16.29 -17.30 -8.18
CA SER A 293 16.20 -16.23 -9.18
C SER A 293 15.47 -14.98 -8.67
N CYS A 294 14.91 -15.03 -7.46
CA CYS A 294 14.22 -13.92 -6.83
C CYS A 294 14.69 -13.67 -5.38
N LYS A 295 14.65 -12.41 -4.96
CA LYS A 295 14.92 -11.96 -3.59
C LYS A 295 13.98 -10.84 -3.19
N TYR A 296 13.64 -10.81 -1.90
CA TYR A 296 12.81 -9.79 -1.29
C TYR A 296 13.67 -8.87 -0.43
N PHE A 297 13.35 -7.58 -0.44
CA PHE A 297 14.08 -6.53 0.27
C PHE A 297 13.09 -5.70 1.08
N ILE A 298 13.30 -5.61 2.38
CA ILE A 298 12.38 -4.93 3.30
C ILE A 298 12.88 -3.51 3.52
N CYS A 299 11.98 -2.56 3.32
CA CYS A 299 12.11 -1.16 3.68
C CYS A 299 11.26 -0.91 4.93
N VAL A 300 11.88 -0.80 6.10
CA VAL A 300 11.19 -0.67 7.38
C VAL A 300 10.83 0.80 7.65
N GLY A 301 9.63 1.01 8.19
CA GLY A 301 9.14 2.28 8.71
C GLY A 301 9.84 2.67 10.02
N ARG A 302 9.09 3.14 11.01
CA ARG A 302 9.69 3.48 12.31
C ARG A 302 10.16 2.21 13.02
N ILE A 303 11.44 2.18 13.37
CA ILE A 303 12.08 1.03 14.00
C ILE A 303 11.66 0.94 15.47
N THR A 304 11.43 -0.28 15.94
CA THR A 304 11.14 -0.57 17.35
C THR A 304 12.28 -1.38 17.96
N SER A 305 12.45 -1.29 19.28
CA SER A 305 13.37 -2.16 20.01
C SER A 305 12.82 -3.59 20.21
N SER A 306 11.57 -3.83 19.82
CA SER A 306 10.91 -5.11 19.99
C SER A 306 11.54 -6.17 19.09
N LYS A 307 11.64 -7.39 19.64
CA LYS A 307 12.00 -8.59 18.86
C LYS A 307 10.79 -9.34 18.32
N ASP A 308 9.59 -8.95 18.74
CA ASP A 308 8.34 -9.52 18.22
C ASP A 308 8.15 -9.10 16.76
N PRO A 309 7.91 -10.05 15.83
CA PRO A 309 7.68 -9.75 14.41
C PRO A 309 6.44 -8.86 14.22
N ASP A 310 5.43 -8.98 15.11
CA ASP A 310 4.23 -8.13 15.13
C ASP A 310 4.48 -6.62 15.36
N LYS A 311 5.69 -6.26 15.75
CA LYS A 311 6.10 -4.88 16.07
C LYS A 311 7.22 -4.37 15.16
N ILE A 312 7.52 -5.10 14.08
CA ILE A 312 8.48 -4.63 13.08
C ILE A 312 7.83 -3.54 12.21
N GLY A 313 8.50 -2.40 12.07
CA GLY A 313 8.06 -1.31 11.22
C GLY A 313 6.72 -0.68 11.64
N ILE A 314 6.78 0.47 12.30
CA ILE A 314 5.56 1.23 12.63
C ILE A 314 5.30 2.26 11.52
N SER A 315 4.03 2.39 11.13
CA SER A 315 3.56 3.45 10.24
C SER A 315 3.73 4.83 10.86
N VAL A 316 3.94 5.85 10.03
CA VAL A 316 3.91 7.24 10.48
C VAL A 316 2.51 7.66 10.96
N ALA A 317 1.47 6.97 10.50
CA ALA A 317 0.07 7.18 10.84
C ALA A 317 -0.43 6.34 12.03
N GLU A 318 0.44 5.59 12.73
CA GLU A 318 0.02 4.74 13.87
C GLU A 318 -0.74 5.55 14.95
N GLY A 319 -0.37 6.83 15.16
CA GLY A 319 -1.06 7.71 16.09
C GLY A 319 -2.51 8.02 15.70
N PHE A 320 -2.87 7.91 14.42
CA PHE A 320 -4.23 8.14 13.92
C PHE A 320 -5.09 6.88 13.89
N ARG A 321 -4.47 5.68 13.88
CA ARG A 321 -5.13 4.38 13.78
C ARG A 321 -6.36 4.21 14.68
N HIS A 322 -6.29 4.70 15.93
CA HIS A 322 -7.42 4.63 16.88
C HIS A 322 -8.09 5.98 17.14
N ASN A 323 -7.39 7.09 16.88
CA ASN A 323 -7.90 8.43 17.18
C ASN A 323 -8.76 8.99 16.05
N GLU A 324 -8.40 8.76 14.78
CA GLU A 324 -9.19 9.23 13.64
C GLU A 324 -10.60 8.60 13.60
N PRO A 325 -10.80 7.27 13.82
CA PRO A 325 -12.14 6.71 13.94
C PRO A 325 -13.00 7.37 15.02
N LEU A 326 -12.40 7.73 16.17
CA LEU A 326 -13.12 8.39 17.26
C LEU A 326 -13.57 9.81 16.86
N ILE A 327 -12.73 10.53 16.13
CA ILE A 327 -13.05 11.86 15.62
C ILE A 327 -14.11 11.77 14.52
N ASN A 328 -13.94 10.86 13.55
CA ASN A 328 -14.92 10.62 12.47
C ASN A 328 -16.30 10.27 13.05
N ARG A 329 -16.35 9.37 14.04
CA ARG A 329 -17.60 9.04 14.75
C ARG A 329 -18.21 10.27 15.41
N SER A 330 -17.42 11.06 16.13
CA SER A 330 -17.90 12.27 16.83
C SER A 330 -18.43 13.33 15.86
N LEU A 331 -17.72 13.58 14.76
CA LEU A 331 -18.12 14.54 13.73
C LEU A 331 -19.36 14.07 12.96
N THR A 332 -19.45 12.77 12.67
CA THR A 332 -20.64 12.19 12.05
C THR A 332 -21.87 12.43 12.93
N ARG A 333 -21.76 12.23 14.25
CA ARG A 333 -22.83 12.54 15.20
C ARG A 333 -23.23 14.01 15.23
N MET A 334 -22.24 14.90 15.21
CA MET A 334 -22.51 16.33 15.13
C MET A 334 -23.22 16.68 13.82
N GLY A 335 -22.78 16.10 12.70
CA GLY A 335 -23.41 16.27 11.40
C GLY A 335 -24.87 15.81 11.39
N GLU A 336 -25.15 14.63 11.93
CA GLU A 336 -26.52 14.10 12.07
C GLU A 336 -27.40 15.02 12.93
N ALA A 337 -26.87 15.48 14.06
CA ALA A 337 -27.60 16.38 14.96
C ALA A 337 -27.89 17.73 14.31
N VAL A 338 -26.92 18.30 13.58
CA VAL A 338 -27.11 19.54 12.82
C VAL A 338 -28.16 19.35 11.72
N GLU A 339 -28.12 18.24 10.98
CA GLU A 339 -29.11 17.98 9.93
C GLU A 339 -30.54 17.88 10.49
N LEU A 340 -30.71 17.24 11.66
CA LEU A 340 -31.99 17.19 12.35
C LEU A 340 -32.47 18.58 12.78
N LEU A 341 -31.57 19.46 13.23
CA LEU A 341 -31.90 20.82 13.63
C LEU A 341 -32.35 21.69 12.45
N VAL A 342 -31.68 21.60 11.29
CA VAL A 342 -32.07 22.34 10.08
C VAL A 342 -33.48 21.97 9.61
N ARG A 343 -33.95 20.76 9.94
CA ARG A 343 -35.31 20.30 9.60
C ARG A 343 -36.38 20.72 10.62
N LYS A 344 -36.01 21.22 11.80
CA LYS A 344 -36.98 21.66 12.81
C LYS A 344 -37.65 22.97 12.38
N ARG A 345 -38.97 23.01 12.50
CA ARG A 345 -39.78 24.22 12.33
C ARG A 345 -40.12 24.77 13.71
N ILE A 346 -40.40 26.07 13.79
CA ILE A 346 -41.00 26.66 14.99
C ILE A 346 -42.36 25.99 15.19
N THR A 347 -42.53 25.33 16.32
CA THR A 347 -43.76 24.62 16.70
C THR A 347 -44.40 25.28 17.92
N ILE A 348 -45.73 25.29 17.95
CA ILE A 348 -46.50 25.79 19.09
C ILE A 348 -46.96 24.56 19.86
N GLU A 349 -46.56 24.44 21.12
CA GLU A 349 -47.16 23.47 22.05
C GLU A 349 -48.48 24.04 22.56
N VAL A 350 -49.54 23.28 22.38
CA VAL A 350 -50.90 23.61 22.81
C VAL A 350 -51.33 22.65 23.93
N PRO A 351 -52.21 23.07 24.87
CA PRO A 351 -52.73 22.21 25.93
C PRO A 351 -53.35 20.90 25.41
N ASP A 352 -53.36 19.84 26.23
CA ASP A 352 -53.88 18.50 25.85
C ASP A 352 -55.37 18.51 25.46
N ASP A 353 -56.13 19.50 25.93
CA ASP A 353 -57.54 19.74 25.62
C ASP A 353 -57.76 20.76 24.47
N PHE A 354 -56.69 21.15 23.78
CA PHE A 354 -56.76 22.14 22.71
C PHE A 354 -57.48 21.60 21.47
N VAL A 355 -58.63 22.19 21.18
CA VAL A 355 -59.35 21.98 19.92
C VAL A 355 -58.97 23.12 18.96
N PRO A 356 -58.38 22.83 17.78
CA PRO A 356 -58.00 23.88 16.84
C PRO A 356 -59.24 24.65 16.39
N GLU A 357 -59.19 25.97 16.55
CA GLU A 357 -60.23 26.88 16.09
C GLU A 357 -60.34 26.73 14.56
N MET A 358 -61.54 26.42 14.07
CA MET A 358 -61.81 26.26 12.63
C MET A 358 -62.24 27.62 12.07
N VAL A 359 -61.56 28.09 11.03
CA VAL A 359 -61.90 29.33 10.32
C VAL A 359 -62.24 29.01 8.87
N GLN A 360 -63.12 29.80 8.28
CA GLN A 360 -63.39 29.72 6.84
C GLN A 360 -62.11 30.00 6.07
N ALA A 361 -61.81 29.17 5.07
CA ALA A 361 -60.62 29.29 4.23
C ALA A 361 -60.60 30.64 3.48
N THR A 362 -60.00 31.67 4.07
CA THR A 362 -59.84 32.99 3.44
C THR A 362 -58.57 33.03 2.60
N GLY A 363 -58.67 32.47 1.39
CA GLY A 363 -57.76 32.78 0.30
C GLY A 363 -58.01 34.18 -0.25
N GLY A 364 -57.77 35.22 0.56
CA GLY A 364 -57.93 36.62 0.17
C GLY A 364 -59.39 37.09 0.12
N ALA A 365 -59.72 38.07 0.97
CA ALA A 365 -61.05 38.62 1.25
C ALA A 365 -61.97 37.70 2.09
N GLU A 366 -62.49 38.26 3.18
CA GLU A 366 -63.41 37.60 4.11
C GLU A 366 -64.75 37.33 3.41
N GLY A 367 -65.22 36.06 3.41
CA GLY A 367 -66.64 35.75 3.25
C GLY A 367 -67.09 34.72 2.19
N GLU A 368 -66.22 34.07 1.41
CA GLU A 368 -66.71 33.28 0.24
C GLU A 368 -66.45 31.75 0.24
N SER A 369 -65.94 31.14 1.31
CA SER A 369 -65.77 29.67 1.37
C SER A 369 -66.42 29.04 2.60
N ASN A 370 -67.21 27.99 2.38
CA ASN A 370 -67.83 27.17 3.44
C ASN A 370 -66.92 26.04 3.95
N ASP A 371 -65.72 25.90 3.39
CA ASP A 371 -64.76 24.91 3.85
C ASP A 371 -64.03 25.44 5.09
N LEU A 372 -64.32 24.82 6.23
CA LEU A 372 -63.66 25.08 7.50
C LEU A 372 -62.27 24.43 7.47
N VAL A 373 -61.24 25.27 7.57
CA VAL A 373 -59.85 24.82 7.72
C VAL A 373 -59.31 25.21 9.10
N PRO A 374 -58.38 24.44 9.67
CA PRO A 374 -57.74 24.80 10.93
C PRO A 374 -57.07 26.18 10.82
N LYS A 375 -57.27 27.04 11.84
CA LYS A 375 -56.66 28.37 11.91
C LYS A 375 -55.15 28.28 11.80
N THR A 376 -54.60 28.88 10.74
CA THR A 376 -53.15 28.99 10.56
C THR A 376 -52.67 30.28 11.21
N TYR A 377 -51.89 30.19 12.28
CA TYR A 377 -51.29 31.35 12.94
C TYR A 377 -50.12 31.87 12.09
N LYS A 378 -50.26 33.07 11.53
CA LYS A 378 -49.19 33.76 10.77
C LYS A 378 -48.64 34.90 11.60
N PHE A 379 -47.33 34.94 11.74
CA PHE A 379 -46.63 36.06 12.38
C PHE A 379 -46.12 37.01 11.28
N SER A 380 -46.64 38.23 11.23
CA SER A 380 -46.05 39.32 10.45
C SER A 380 -45.57 40.43 11.38
N ALA A 381 -44.59 41.23 10.92
CA ALA A 381 -43.98 42.28 11.72
C ALA A 381 -44.97 43.37 12.19
N GLU A 382 -46.14 43.48 11.54
CA GLU A 382 -47.12 44.54 11.77
C GLU A 382 -48.42 44.06 12.47
N LYS A 383 -48.70 42.75 12.46
CA LYS A 383 -49.87 42.15 13.13
C LYS A 383 -49.52 40.75 13.66
N SER A 384 -49.41 40.60 14.97
CA SER A 384 -49.31 39.29 15.63
C SER A 384 -50.68 38.84 16.11
N THR A 385 -51.11 37.65 15.70
CA THR A 385 -52.29 36.99 16.28
C THR A 385 -51.95 36.48 17.67
N THR A 386 -52.78 36.79 18.67
CA THR A 386 -52.60 36.31 20.04
C THR A 386 -52.67 34.77 20.06
N LEU A 387 -51.65 34.15 20.65
CA LEU A 387 -51.62 32.69 20.83
C LEU A 387 -52.71 32.25 21.83
N PRO A 388 -53.23 31.02 21.72
CA PRO A 388 -54.18 30.49 22.68
C PRO A 388 -53.61 30.56 24.12
N PRO A 389 -54.41 30.95 25.14
CA PRO A 389 -53.96 31.00 26.52
C PRO A 389 -53.37 29.66 26.98
N GLY A 390 -52.20 29.68 27.60
CA GLY A 390 -51.48 28.47 28.02
C GLY A 390 -50.54 27.87 26.97
N SER A 391 -50.57 28.34 25.72
CA SER A 391 -49.63 27.89 24.67
C SER A 391 -48.21 28.38 24.94
N LYS A 392 -47.22 27.52 24.65
CA LYS A 392 -45.80 27.86 24.76
C LYS A 392 -45.15 27.83 23.39
N VAL A 393 -44.43 28.90 23.05
CA VAL A 393 -43.54 28.91 21.90
C VAL A 393 -42.27 28.19 22.32
N VAL A 394 -41.99 27.05 21.69
CA VAL A 394 -40.76 26.30 21.93
C VAL A 394 -39.75 26.72 20.87
N ASP A 395 -38.59 27.20 21.31
CA ASP A 395 -37.48 27.47 20.41
C ASP A 395 -36.99 26.14 19.81
N PRO A 396 -37.09 25.92 18.49
CA PRO A 396 -36.60 24.70 17.85
C PRO A 396 -35.08 24.52 17.99
N PHE A 397 -34.35 25.60 18.32
CA PHE A 397 -32.90 25.64 18.50
C PHE A 397 -32.45 25.63 19.96
N ALA A 398 -33.37 25.39 20.91
CA ALA A 398 -33.00 25.20 22.30
C ALA A 398 -32.02 24.01 22.44
N GLY A 399 -30.85 24.24 23.05
CA GLY A 399 -29.83 23.22 23.28
C GLY A 399 -28.89 22.94 22.09
N VAL A 400 -28.90 23.75 21.03
CA VAL A 400 -27.97 23.63 19.87
C VAL A 400 -26.51 23.75 20.29
N ASP A 401 -26.22 24.55 21.31
CA ASP A 401 -24.91 24.68 21.95
C ASP A 401 -24.36 23.33 22.44
N ASN A 402 -25.23 22.42 22.87
CA ASN A 402 -24.81 21.08 23.29
C ASN A 402 -24.34 20.19 22.13
N VAL A 403 -24.79 20.47 20.89
CA VAL A 403 -24.35 19.70 19.70
C VAL A 403 -22.84 19.86 19.48
N PHE A 404 -22.32 21.06 19.73
CA PHE A 404 -20.89 21.36 19.60
C PHE A 404 -20.11 21.17 20.90
N GLY A 405 -20.72 20.64 21.96
CA GLY A 405 -20.09 20.47 23.27
C GLY A 405 -18.85 19.57 23.27
N ALA A 406 -18.72 18.66 22.29
CA ALA A 406 -17.54 17.83 22.13
C ALA A 406 -16.43 18.47 21.25
N MET A 407 -16.65 19.64 20.65
CA MET A 407 -15.63 20.33 19.84
C MET A 407 -14.33 20.63 20.60
N PRO A 408 -14.34 21.10 21.87
CA PRO A 408 -13.10 21.30 22.63
C PRO A 408 -12.29 20.01 22.81
N TYR A 409 -12.97 18.87 22.98
CA TYR A 409 -12.32 17.56 23.09
C TYR A 409 -11.70 17.12 21.75
N ILE A 410 -12.41 17.29 20.63
CA ILE A 410 -11.89 17.02 19.29
C ILE A 410 -10.68 17.91 18.98
N GLN A 411 -10.77 19.21 19.32
CA GLN A 411 -9.65 20.14 19.17
C GLN A 411 -8.45 19.73 20.01
N LEU A 412 -8.66 19.29 21.26
CA LEU A 412 -7.59 18.78 22.11
C LEU A 412 -6.95 17.52 21.53
N LEU A 413 -7.75 16.57 21.03
CA LEU A 413 -7.22 15.38 20.35
C LEU A 413 -6.40 15.75 19.12
N MET A 414 -6.92 16.63 18.26
CA MET A 414 -6.18 17.13 17.10
C MET A 414 -4.92 17.88 17.49
N GLN A 415 -4.94 18.63 18.59
CA GLN A 415 -3.75 19.30 19.12
C GLN A 415 -2.72 18.29 19.64
N ILE A 416 -3.12 17.28 20.42
CA ILE A 416 -2.21 16.24 20.92
C ILE A 416 -1.60 15.47 19.74
N MET A 417 -2.41 15.10 18.75
CA MET A 417 -1.95 14.42 17.53
C MET A 417 -1.05 15.32 16.66
N GLY A 418 -1.38 16.62 16.55
CA GLY A 418 -0.60 17.60 15.79
C GLY A 418 0.69 18.02 16.48
N GLN A 419 0.74 17.99 17.81
CA GLN A 419 1.92 18.26 18.64
C GLN A 419 2.98 17.15 18.55
N HIS A 420 2.74 16.08 17.78
CA HIS A 420 3.81 15.19 17.32
C HIS A 420 4.84 15.90 16.39
N GLY A 421 4.64 17.18 16.05
CA GLY A 421 5.72 18.09 15.60
C GLY A 421 6.08 18.02 14.12
N VAL A 422 5.38 17.18 13.36
CA VAL A 422 5.73 16.86 11.96
C VAL A 422 4.92 17.66 10.94
N SER A 423 3.66 18.00 11.26
CA SER A 423 2.71 18.57 10.29
C SER A 423 3.02 19.98 9.77
N PRO A 424 3.55 20.94 10.55
CA PRO A 424 3.76 22.32 10.06
C PRO A 424 4.88 22.41 9.00
N ILE A 425 5.95 21.62 9.17
CA ILE A 425 7.14 21.69 8.32
C ILE A 425 6.85 21.16 6.91
N PHE A 426 6.05 20.11 6.77
CA PHE A 426 5.67 19.56 5.46
C PHE A 426 4.60 20.38 4.73
N LYS A 427 3.80 21.16 5.46
CA LYS A 427 2.85 22.11 4.86
C LYS A 427 3.54 23.35 4.28
N GLY A 428 4.88 23.43 4.36
CA GLY A 428 5.65 24.57 3.90
C GLY A 428 5.35 25.83 4.70
N GLU A 429 4.80 25.69 5.92
CA GLU A 429 4.68 26.83 6.82
C GLU A 429 6.09 27.26 7.22
N PRO A 430 6.52 28.47 6.83
CA PRO A 430 7.87 28.91 7.13
C PRO A 430 8.05 28.98 8.64
N PRO A 431 9.25 28.61 9.14
CA PRO A 431 9.61 28.80 10.53
C PRO A 431 9.44 30.31 10.85
N GLY A 432 8.39 30.66 11.57
CA GLY A 432 7.97 32.05 11.78
C GLY A 432 6.47 32.29 11.90
N ALA A 433 5.60 31.37 11.46
CA ALA A 433 4.15 31.56 11.55
C ALA A 433 3.59 31.45 12.99
N ALA A 434 4.34 30.84 13.93
CA ALA A 434 3.93 30.72 15.33
C ALA A 434 5.11 30.66 16.33
N GLY A 435 5.90 31.74 16.39
CA GLY A 435 6.69 32.09 17.57
C GLY A 435 8.11 31.52 17.70
N SER A 436 9.09 32.43 17.76
CA SER A 436 10.50 32.25 18.19
C SER A 436 11.33 31.21 17.41
N GLY A 437 12.24 31.72 16.54
CA GLY A 437 13.11 30.93 15.67
C GLY A 437 14.10 29.95 16.33
N TYR A 438 14.19 29.90 17.66
CA TYR A 438 14.89 28.81 18.38
C TYR A 438 14.07 27.53 18.47
N ARG A 439 12.74 27.65 18.59
CA ARG A 439 11.80 26.53 18.61
C ARG A 439 11.68 25.90 17.23
N ASP A 440 11.74 26.72 16.18
CA ASP A 440 11.58 26.23 14.80
C ASP A 440 12.79 25.44 14.29
N ASN A 441 14.02 25.89 14.60
CA ASN A 441 15.23 25.12 14.24
C ASN A 441 15.33 23.80 15.02
N SER A 442 14.88 23.78 16.28
CA SER A 442 14.84 22.54 17.07
C SER A 442 13.75 21.59 16.59
N LEU A 443 12.57 22.09 16.19
CA LEU A 443 11.51 21.29 15.57
C LEU A 443 11.94 20.74 14.20
N TYR A 444 12.64 21.53 13.38
CA TYR A 444 13.19 21.09 12.10
C TYR A 444 14.25 19.98 12.29
N MET A 445 15.19 20.16 13.21
CA MET A 445 16.20 19.15 13.52
C MET A 445 15.59 17.89 14.15
N MET A 446 14.54 18.04 14.97
CA MET A 446 13.78 16.94 15.55
C MET A 446 13.00 16.17 14.48
N ALA A 447 12.33 16.86 13.55
CA ALA A 447 11.65 16.24 12.41
C ALA A 447 12.65 15.51 11.50
N LYS A 448 13.79 16.14 11.18
CA LYS A 448 14.86 15.50 10.42
C LYS A 448 15.35 14.22 11.10
N SER A 449 15.68 14.27 12.38
CA SER A 449 16.08 13.10 13.19
C SER A 449 14.96 12.04 13.28
N GLN A 450 13.70 12.47 13.34
CA GLN A 450 12.53 11.59 13.34
C GLN A 450 12.20 10.97 11.99
N PHE A 451 12.88 11.29 10.89
CA PHE A 451 12.65 10.64 9.60
C PHE A 451 13.92 10.15 8.94
N GLU A 452 15.09 10.44 9.52
CA GLU A 452 16.39 9.93 9.08
C GLU A 452 16.40 8.41 8.99
N TYR A 453 15.78 7.70 9.95
CA TYR A 453 15.64 6.24 9.87
C TYR A 453 14.80 5.74 8.68
N LEU A 454 13.82 6.52 8.20
CA LEU A 454 13.06 6.14 6.99
C LEU A 454 13.97 6.25 5.77
N ILE A 455 14.74 7.34 5.68
CA ILE A 455 15.69 7.58 4.59
C ILE A 455 16.80 6.54 4.60
N GLU A 456 17.35 6.22 5.78
CA GLU A 456 18.37 5.18 5.95
C GLU A 456 17.82 3.80 5.56
N SER A 457 16.64 3.42 6.05
CA SER A 457 16.05 2.13 5.69
C SER A 457 15.73 2.04 4.20
N TYR A 458 15.27 3.11 3.59
CA TYR A 458 15.00 3.18 2.15
C TYR A 458 16.30 3.06 1.34
N SER A 459 17.34 3.78 1.76
CA SER A 459 18.66 3.73 1.13
C SER A 459 19.27 2.33 1.25
N ASN A 460 19.24 1.71 2.44
CA ASN A 460 19.74 0.36 2.67
C ASN A 460 19.00 -0.68 1.83
N CYS A 461 17.67 -0.56 1.70
CA CYS A 461 16.88 -1.44 0.84
C CYS A 461 17.32 -1.36 -0.64
N LEU A 462 17.58 -0.16 -1.14
CA LEU A 462 18.07 0.04 -2.52
C LEU A 462 19.51 -0.44 -2.72
N VAL A 463 20.38 -0.24 -1.72
CA VAL A 463 21.75 -0.76 -1.74
C VAL A 463 21.73 -2.29 -1.86
N SER A 464 21.00 -2.97 -0.97
CA SER A 464 20.89 -4.44 -1.01
C SER A 464 20.27 -4.95 -2.31
N LEU A 465 19.30 -4.23 -2.90
CA LEU A 465 18.77 -4.55 -4.21
C LEU A 465 19.86 -4.48 -5.28
N ILE A 466 20.60 -3.37 -5.37
CA ILE A 466 21.64 -3.17 -6.39
C ILE A 466 22.73 -4.23 -6.26
N GLU A 467 23.19 -4.51 -5.04
CA GLU A 467 24.18 -5.55 -4.77
C GLU A 467 23.70 -6.91 -5.28
N TRP A 468 22.46 -7.29 -4.98
CA TRP A 468 21.90 -8.54 -5.48
C TRP A 468 21.76 -8.55 -7.01
N LEU A 469 21.34 -7.45 -7.65
CA LEU A 469 21.24 -7.37 -9.12
C LEU A 469 22.62 -7.49 -9.80
N GLU A 470 23.66 -6.93 -9.18
CA GLU A 470 25.04 -7.12 -9.62
C GLU A 470 25.50 -8.57 -9.49
N GLU A 471 25.20 -9.23 -8.36
CA GLU A 471 25.45 -10.66 -8.18
C GLU A 471 24.76 -11.49 -9.27
N GLN A 472 23.48 -11.23 -9.56
CA GLN A 472 22.74 -11.93 -10.62
C GLN A 472 23.32 -11.65 -12.02
N THR A 473 23.83 -10.45 -12.26
CA THR A 473 24.56 -10.12 -13.51
C THR A 473 25.80 -11.00 -13.65
N VAL A 474 26.50 -11.23 -12.54
CA VAL A 474 27.76 -11.97 -12.49
C VAL A 474 27.56 -13.49 -12.49
N SER A 475 26.58 -14.00 -11.75
CA SER A 475 26.36 -15.43 -11.51
C SER A 475 25.49 -16.08 -12.58
N ARG A 476 24.42 -15.41 -13.03
CA ARG A 476 23.44 -15.92 -14.00
C ARG A 476 23.60 -15.32 -15.39
N ALA A 477 23.50 -13.99 -15.50
CA ALA A 477 23.48 -13.36 -16.82
C ALA A 477 24.79 -13.58 -17.58
N ARG A 478 25.94 -13.47 -16.87
CA ARG A 478 27.31 -13.73 -17.36
C ARG A 478 27.67 -13.00 -18.66
N GLN A 479 26.96 -11.93 -18.96
CA GLN A 479 27.12 -11.15 -20.19
C GLN A 479 26.84 -9.68 -19.90
N GLU A 480 27.27 -8.81 -20.81
CA GLU A 480 27.00 -7.37 -20.72
C GLU A 480 25.50 -7.07 -20.72
N ILE A 481 25.09 -6.29 -19.73
CA ILE A 481 23.73 -5.78 -19.57
C ILE A 481 23.66 -4.33 -20.05
N TRP A 482 22.48 -3.92 -20.48
CA TRP A 482 22.27 -2.64 -21.14
C TRP A 482 21.06 -1.93 -20.56
N GLU A 483 21.16 -0.61 -20.42
CA GLU A 483 20.02 0.27 -20.14
C GLU A 483 20.20 1.55 -20.96
N GLY A 484 19.39 1.70 -22.01
CA GLY A 484 19.60 2.71 -23.04
C GLY A 484 21.00 2.61 -23.68
N ASP A 485 21.75 3.70 -23.62
CA ASP A 485 23.12 3.77 -24.15
C ASP A 485 24.19 3.32 -23.14
N LEU A 486 23.81 3.12 -21.88
CA LEU A 486 24.70 2.66 -20.83
C LEU A 486 24.79 1.14 -20.81
N SER A 487 25.95 0.64 -20.40
CA SER A 487 26.24 -0.79 -20.29
C SER A 487 27.00 -1.09 -19.02
N LEU A 488 26.81 -2.29 -18.49
CA LEU A 488 27.61 -2.82 -17.40
C LEU A 488 28.05 -4.25 -17.73
N THR A 489 29.34 -4.51 -17.56
CA THR A 489 29.91 -5.84 -17.83
C THR A 489 30.11 -6.61 -16.52
N PRO A 490 29.97 -7.95 -16.50
CA PRO A 490 30.27 -8.74 -15.32
C PRO A 490 31.71 -8.55 -14.82
N LYS A 491 32.64 -8.27 -15.75
CA LYS A 491 34.05 -7.97 -15.45
C LYS A 491 34.19 -6.68 -14.63
N ALA A 492 33.49 -5.62 -15.04
CA ALA A 492 33.49 -4.33 -14.34
C ALA A 492 32.96 -4.43 -12.88
N ILE A 493 32.08 -5.40 -12.62
CA ILE A 493 31.56 -5.71 -11.28
C ILE A 493 32.59 -6.53 -10.49
N ARG A 494 33.07 -7.66 -11.03
CA ARG A 494 34.01 -8.57 -10.34
C ARG A 494 35.37 -7.94 -10.02
N GLU A 495 35.86 -7.10 -10.93
CA GLU A 495 37.17 -6.47 -10.80
C GLU A 495 37.12 -5.18 -9.99
N PHE A 496 35.99 -4.85 -9.35
CA PHE A 496 35.98 -3.81 -8.35
C PHE A 496 36.76 -4.28 -7.11
N PRO A 497 37.75 -3.51 -6.60
CA PRO A 497 38.00 -2.09 -6.80
C PRO A 497 39.36 -1.87 -7.50
N VAL A 498 39.52 -2.24 -8.78
CA VAL A 498 40.80 -2.01 -9.49
C VAL A 498 41.07 -0.53 -9.70
#